data_AF-A0AAW2J4U9-F1
#
_entry.id   AF-A0AAW2J4U9-F1
#
_cell.length_a   1.000
_cell.length_b   1.000
_cell.length_c   1.000
_cell.angle_alpha   90.00
_cell.angle_beta   90.00
_cell.angle_gamma   90.00
#
_symmetry.space_group_name_H-M   'P 1'
#
loop_
_entity.id
_entity.type
_entity.pdbx_description
1 polymer ?
#
loop_
_entity_poly.entity_id
_entity_poly.type
_entity_poly.pdbx_seq_one_letter_code
_entity_poly.pdbx_strand_id
1 'polypeptide(L)'
;MYTKLFNTFYDAWSLWWQTDKITQDRFMFTIFIGVLVVLWFFLLLVKKPNKNPPLPPGPKGLPLVGNLLALDPELHTYFTSLAQTYGPIYTLKLGKKIGIVISSPALAKEVLKDQDTTFANRDVPVAGREAAYGGSDIVWTPYGPEWRMLRKVCVREMLSNNSLDSVYALRRRELRQAVKYLYSRAGSPVNVGEQMFLAVLNVITSMMWGGTVTGEERAGLGAEFKQVVGEMTELLGMPNMSDFYPGLERFDLQGVKKKMKVLAQRFDKIFETIIEQRLKMNGEVGGVGRIFCSSCCS
;
A
#
# COMPACT_ATOMS: atom_id res chain seq x y z
N MET A 1 46.01 -31.62 32.32
CA MET A 1 44.93 -31.10 31.45
C MET A 1 45.25 -29.68 30.97
N TYR A 2 45.63 -28.75 31.85
CA TYR A 2 46.03 -27.38 31.50
C TYR A 2 47.24 -27.25 30.56
N THR A 3 48.27 -28.10 30.72
CA THR A 3 49.47 -28.09 29.88
C THR A 3 49.22 -28.46 28.42
N LYS A 4 48.26 -29.38 28.16
CA LYS A 4 47.87 -29.72 26.79
C LYS A 4 47.21 -28.55 26.09
N LEU A 5 46.29 -27.86 26.78
CA LEU A 5 45.59 -26.68 26.28
C LEU A 5 46.55 -25.53 25.96
N PHE A 6 47.49 -25.27 26.86
CA PHE A 6 48.52 -24.25 26.68
C PHE A 6 49.41 -24.53 25.46
N ASN A 7 49.87 -25.77 25.30
CA ASN A 7 50.70 -26.15 24.16
C ASN A 7 49.94 -26.06 22.83
N THR A 8 48.67 -26.50 22.76
CA THR A 8 47.86 -26.31 21.55
C THR A 8 47.68 -24.84 21.18
N PHE A 9 47.55 -23.96 22.17
CA PHE A 9 47.41 -22.52 21.93
C PHE A 9 48.73 -21.90 21.45
N TYR A 10 49.84 -22.31 22.06
CA TYR A 10 51.19 -21.89 21.68
C TYR A 10 51.55 -22.37 20.26
N ASP A 11 51.25 -23.63 19.93
CA ASP A 11 51.50 -24.20 18.61
C ASP A 11 50.65 -23.50 17.54
N ALA A 12 49.36 -23.27 17.81
CA ALA A 12 48.49 -22.49 16.92
C ALA A 12 48.98 -21.03 16.74
N TRP A 13 49.50 -20.41 17.80
CA TRP A 13 50.07 -19.07 17.77
C TRP A 13 51.39 -19.01 16.98
N SER A 14 52.23 -20.03 17.08
CA SER A 14 53.50 -20.13 16.35
C SER A 14 53.29 -20.40 14.84
N LEU A 15 52.33 -21.27 14.49
CA LEU A 15 51.89 -21.53 13.11
C LEU A 15 51.36 -20.27 12.41
N TRP A 16 50.74 -19.37 13.17
CA TRP A 16 50.23 -18.09 12.67
C TRP A 16 51.33 -17.13 12.18
N TRP A 17 52.53 -17.21 12.73
CA TRP A 17 53.70 -16.43 12.27
C TRP A 17 54.41 -17.06 11.05
N GLN A 18 54.08 -18.30 10.68
CA GLN A 18 54.64 -19.00 9.52
C GLN A 18 53.77 -18.93 8.26
N THR A 19 52.54 -18.42 8.36
CA THR A 19 51.68 -18.23 7.18
C THR A 19 52.11 -17.03 6.34
N ASP A 20 51.97 -17.13 5.01
CA ASP A 20 52.29 -16.03 4.10
C ASP A 20 51.62 -14.71 4.52
N LYS A 21 52.37 -13.61 4.39
CA LYS A 21 51.99 -12.25 4.80
C LYS A 21 50.60 -11.83 4.26
N ILE A 22 50.28 -12.24 3.03
CA ILE A 22 48.98 -12.00 2.38
C ILE A 22 47.82 -12.71 3.11
N THR A 23 48.06 -13.93 3.59
CA THR A 23 47.08 -14.75 4.31
C THR A 23 46.83 -14.19 5.71
N GLN A 24 47.88 -13.71 6.36
CA GLN A 24 47.81 -13.05 7.67
C GLN A 24 47.04 -11.73 7.59
N ASP A 25 47.30 -10.89 6.57
CA ASP A 25 46.57 -9.64 6.36
C ASP A 25 45.07 -9.89 6.14
N ARG A 26 44.71 -10.86 5.29
CA ARG A 26 43.31 -11.24 5.06
C ARG A 26 42.59 -11.67 6.34
N PHE A 27 43.26 -12.44 7.19
CA PHE A 27 42.67 -12.89 8.45
C PHE A 27 42.43 -11.72 9.42
N MET A 28 43.40 -10.80 9.53
CA MET A 28 43.25 -9.59 10.35
C MET A 28 42.12 -8.69 9.85
N PHE A 29 41.98 -8.53 8.53
CA PHE A 29 40.84 -7.82 7.94
C PHE A 29 39.49 -8.49 8.28
N THR A 30 39.39 -9.81 8.21
CA THR A 30 38.14 -10.52 8.56
C THR A 30 37.77 -10.36 10.04
N ILE A 31 38.74 -10.44 10.96
CA ILE A 31 38.51 -10.21 12.39
C ILE A 31 38.09 -8.76 12.63
N PHE A 32 38.76 -7.80 12.00
CA PHE A 32 38.45 -6.38 12.15
C PHE A 32 37.01 -6.06 11.70
N ILE A 33 36.58 -6.61 10.56
CA ILE A 33 35.19 -6.49 10.09
C ILE A 33 34.23 -7.14 11.09
N GLY A 34 34.55 -8.34 11.59
CA GLY A 34 33.74 -9.02 12.60
C GLY A 34 33.56 -8.20 13.88
N VAL A 35 34.64 -7.60 14.39
CA VAL A 35 34.60 -6.72 15.56
C VAL A 35 33.76 -5.48 15.29
N LEU A 36 33.92 -4.83 14.13
CA LEU A 36 33.10 -3.67 13.76
C LEU A 36 31.61 -4.01 13.68
N VAL A 37 31.25 -5.18 13.16
CA VAL A 37 29.85 -5.65 13.11
C VAL A 37 29.30 -5.87 14.51
N VAL A 38 30.06 -6.48 15.41
CA VAL A 38 29.66 -6.70 16.81
C VAL A 38 29.52 -5.37 17.55
N LEU A 39 30.45 -4.44 17.37
CA LEU A 39 30.42 -3.11 18.00
C LEU A 39 29.24 -2.29 17.49
N TRP A 40 28.97 -2.32 16.19
CA TRP A 40 27.80 -1.70 15.59
C TRP A 40 26.50 -2.30 16.14
N PHE A 41 26.41 -3.63 16.24
CA PHE A 41 25.27 -4.31 16.85
C PHE A 41 25.07 -3.93 18.33
N PHE A 42 26.16 -3.83 19.09
CA PHE A 42 26.11 -3.41 20.49
C PHE A 42 25.64 -1.96 20.64
N LEU A 43 26.13 -1.05 19.79
CA LEU A 43 25.68 0.34 19.75
C LEU A 43 24.20 0.48 19.38
N LEU A 44 23.67 -0.43 18.56
CA LEU A 44 22.23 -0.49 18.26
C LEU A 44 21.39 -1.00 19.45
N LEU A 45 21.96 -1.83 20.31
CA LEU A 45 21.29 -2.35 21.50
C LEU A 45 21.29 -1.33 22.66
N VAL A 46 22.25 -0.41 22.68
CA VAL A 46 22.33 0.66 23.70
C VAL A 46 21.18 1.64 23.49
N LYS A 47 20.11 1.47 24.28
CA LYS A 47 18.95 2.37 24.26
C LYS A 47 19.31 3.72 24.87
N LYS A 48 19.09 4.81 24.12
CA LYS A 48 19.06 6.15 24.70
C LYS A 48 17.83 6.28 25.62
N PRO A 49 17.94 6.92 26.79
CA PRO A 49 16.79 7.20 27.63
C PRO A 49 15.81 8.08 26.85
N ASN A 50 14.60 7.56 26.65
CA ASN A 50 13.57 8.27 25.90
C ASN A 50 12.78 9.16 26.86
N LYS A 51 12.66 10.46 26.56
CA LYS A 51 11.93 11.44 27.38
C LYS A 51 10.42 11.45 27.10
N ASN A 52 9.95 10.62 26.16
CA ASN A 52 8.56 10.57 25.76
C ASN A 52 7.71 9.79 26.79
N PRO A 53 6.40 10.12 26.90
CA PRO A 53 5.48 9.33 27.71
C PRO A 53 5.50 7.85 27.30
N PRO A 54 5.20 6.94 28.24
CA PRO A 54 5.21 5.52 27.96
C PRO A 54 4.19 5.19 26.86
N LEU A 55 4.62 4.36 25.91
CA LEU A 55 3.74 3.81 24.89
C LEU A 55 2.80 2.76 25.50
N PRO A 56 1.65 2.48 24.87
CA PRO A 56 0.83 1.33 25.21
C PRO A 56 1.65 0.03 25.25
N PRO A 57 1.21 -0.99 26.02
CA PRO A 57 1.89 -2.29 26.08
C PRO A 57 1.98 -2.94 24.69
N GLY A 58 2.81 -3.96 24.51
CA GLY A 58 2.88 -4.68 23.24
C GLY A 58 4.00 -5.72 23.18
N PRO A 59 3.99 -6.58 22.15
CA PRO A 59 5.00 -7.61 21.99
C PRO A 59 6.39 -7.00 21.82
N LYS A 60 7.38 -7.56 22.54
CA LYS A 60 8.77 -7.12 22.43
C LYS A 60 9.32 -7.48 21.06
N GLY A 61 9.57 -6.47 20.22
CA GLY A 61 10.21 -6.63 18.92
C GLY A 61 11.71 -6.92 19.01
N LEU A 62 12.24 -7.61 18.02
CA LEU A 62 13.67 -7.86 17.83
C LEU A 62 14.42 -6.55 17.51
N PRO A 63 15.74 -6.48 17.79
CA PRO A 63 16.57 -5.38 17.33
C PRO A 63 16.46 -5.19 15.81
N LEU A 64 16.45 -3.93 15.34
CA LEU A 64 16.34 -3.49 13.94
C LEU A 64 15.02 -3.83 13.21
N VAL A 65 14.47 -5.02 13.40
CA VAL A 65 13.31 -5.55 12.65
C VAL A 65 11.98 -5.36 13.39
N GLY A 66 12.03 -5.23 14.71
CA GLY A 66 10.84 -5.11 15.52
C GLY A 66 10.02 -6.41 15.49
N ASN A 67 8.73 -6.29 15.20
CA ASN A 67 7.77 -7.37 15.14
C ASN A 67 7.53 -7.90 13.71
N LEU A 68 8.21 -7.36 12.69
CA LEU A 68 7.93 -7.71 11.28
C LEU A 68 8.03 -9.22 11.00
N LEU A 69 9.04 -9.91 11.55
CA LEU A 69 9.23 -11.36 11.34
C LEU A 69 8.19 -12.23 12.06
N ALA A 70 7.47 -11.65 13.03
CA ALA A 70 6.45 -12.34 13.80
C ALA A 70 5.04 -12.00 13.31
N LEU A 71 4.90 -11.21 12.24
CA LEU A 71 3.61 -10.94 11.63
C LEU A 71 3.10 -12.18 10.92
N ASP A 72 1.85 -12.52 11.20
CA ASP A 72 1.11 -13.53 10.46
C ASP A 72 0.52 -12.92 9.17
N PRO A 73 0.51 -13.65 8.03
CA PRO A 73 -0.19 -13.20 6.82
C PRO A 73 -1.67 -12.84 7.07
N GLU A 74 -2.35 -13.54 7.97
CA GLU A 74 -3.73 -13.25 8.38
C GLU A 74 -3.77 -12.16 9.47
N LEU A 75 -3.33 -10.96 9.09
CA LEU A 75 -3.07 -9.83 10.00
C LEU A 75 -4.24 -9.52 10.95
N HIS A 76 -5.48 -9.60 10.47
CA HIS A 76 -6.66 -9.25 11.27
C HIS A 76 -6.90 -10.24 12.42
N THR A 77 -6.68 -11.55 12.20
CA THR A 77 -6.78 -12.56 13.26
C THR A 77 -5.59 -12.46 14.22
N TYR A 78 -4.38 -12.23 13.68
CA TYR A 78 -3.18 -12.03 14.47
C TYR A 78 -3.31 -10.82 15.40
N PHE A 79 -3.77 -9.67 14.91
CA PHE A 79 -4.01 -8.50 15.73
C PHE A 79 -5.10 -8.74 16.79
N THR A 80 -6.14 -9.50 16.46
CA THR A 80 -7.15 -9.90 17.46
C THR A 80 -6.54 -10.75 18.58
N SER A 81 -5.64 -11.69 18.26
CA SER A 81 -4.94 -12.50 19.28
C SER A 81 -4.02 -11.66 20.17
N LEU A 82 -3.36 -10.65 19.61
CA LEU A 82 -2.55 -9.71 20.39
C LEU A 82 -3.42 -8.85 21.29
N ALA A 83 -4.58 -8.39 20.82
CA ALA A 83 -5.52 -7.62 21.64
C ALA A 83 -6.00 -8.40 22.87
N GLN A 84 -6.19 -9.72 22.76
CA GLN A 84 -6.52 -10.59 23.90
C GLN A 84 -5.41 -10.64 24.95
N THR A 85 -4.15 -10.45 24.54
CA THR A 85 -2.97 -10.53 25.42
C THR A 85 -2.57 -9.17 25.99
N TYR A 86 -2.56 -8.12 25.15
CA TYR A 86 -2.03 -6.79 25.49
C TYR A 86 -3.12 -5.76 25.76
N GLY A 87 -4.39 -6.12 25.55
CA GLY A 87 -5.54 -5.24 25.77
C GLY A 87 -5.99 -4.49 24.50
N PRO A 88 -6.95 -3.57 24.65
CA PRO A 88 -7.65 -2.94 23.51
C PRO A 88 -6.81 -1.90 22.75
N ILE A 89 -5.63 -1.55 23.26
CA ILE A 89 -4.66 -0.67 22.63
C ILE A 89 -3.25 -1.17 22.92
N TYR A 90 -2.47 -1.39 21.86
CA TYR A 90 -1.12 -1.91 22.01
C TYR A 90 -0.18 -1.44 20.89
N THR A 91 1.12 -1.55 21.16
CA THR A 91 2.20 -1.07 20.32
C THR A 91 2.84 -2.20 19.53
N LEU A 92 3.06 -1.97 18.24
CA LEU A 92 3.90 -2.78 17.35
C LEU A 92 5.09 -1.96 16.86
N LYS A 93 6.25 -2.60 16.73
CA LYS A 93 7.43 -2.02 16.08
C LYS A 93 7.55 -2.63 14.69
N LEU A 94 7.40 -1.83 13.65
CA LEU A 94 7.44 -2.26 12.26
C LEU A 94 8.71 -1.70 11.62
N GLY A 95 9.83 -2.40 11.78
CA GLY A 95 11.15 -1.88 11.41
C GLY A 95 11.50 -0.63 12.20
N LYS A 96 11.61 0.52 11.51
CA LYS A 96 11.84 1.84 12.15
C LYS A 96 10.55 2.59 12.51
N LYS A 97 9.38 2.07 12.12
CA LYS A 97 8.08 2.69 12.42
C LYS A 97 7.44 2.11 13.68
N ILE A 98 6.66 2.93 14.36
CA ILE A 98 5.80 2.52 15.47
C ILE A 98 4.37 2.46 14.96
N GLY A 99 3.73 1.31 15.10
CA GLY A 99 2.31 1.11 14.85
C GLY A 99 1.57 1.03 16.18
N ILE A 100 0.44 1.73 16.30
CA ILE A 100 -0.49 1.59 17.41
C ILE A 100 -1.73 0.89 16.86
N VAL A 101 -2.10 -0.23 17.46
CA VAL A 101 -3.31 -0.96 17.08
C VAL A 101 -4.40 -0.66 18.10
N ILE A 102 -5.59 -0.36 17.59
CA ILE A 102 -6.79 -0.09 18.37
C ILE A 102 -7.80 -1.19 18.05
N SER A 103 -8.26 -1.88 19.09
CA SER A 103 -9.12 -3.07 18.98
C SER A 103 -10.37 -2.98 19.87
N SER A 104 -10.83 -1.77 20.20
CA SER A 104 -12.10 -1.57 20.90
C SER A 104 -12.97 -0.49 20.26
N PRO A 105 -14.32 -0.64 20.29
CA PRO A 105 -15.23 0.38 19.76
C PRO A 105 -15.11 1.73 20.45
N ALA A 106 -14.88 1.76 21.76
CA ALA A 106 -14.76 3.00 22.53
C ALA A 106 -13.54 3.82 22.08
N LEU A 107 -12.37 3.18 21.97
CA LEU A 107 -11.16 3.85 21.49
C LEU A 107 -11.23 4.18 20.00
N ALA A 108 -11.87 3.33 19.18
CA ALA A 108 -12.09 3.64 17.78
C ALA A 108 -12.97 4.89 17.61
N LYS A 109 -14.01 5.06 18.43
CA LYS A 109 -14.81 6.30 18.47
C LYS A 109 -13.95 7.50 18.86
N GLU A 110 -13.12 7.35 19.90
CA GLU A 110 -12.26 8.45 20.33
C GLU A 110 -11.33 8.91 19.19
N VAL A 111 -10.68 7.98 18.50
CA VAL A 111 -9.71 8.28 17.42
C VAL A 111 -10.37 8.71 16.11
N LEU A 112 -11.45 8.06 15.70
CA LEU A 112 -12.07 8.27 14.38
C LEU A 112 -13.22 9.29 14.38
N LYS A 113 -13.67 9.75 15.55
CA LYS A 113 -14.76 10.72 15.69
C LYS A 113 -14.40 11.87 16.62
N ASP A 114 -14.01 11.58 17.86
CA ASP A 114 -13.81 12.64 18.85
C ASP A 114 -12.49 13.41 18.62
N GLN A 115 -11.48 12.74 18.02
CA GLN A 115 -10.17 13.26 17.65
C GLN A 115 -9.87 13.06 16.15
N ASP A 116 -10.92 13.01 15.32
CA ASP A 116 -10.83 12.65 13.90
C ASP A 116 -9.81 13.47 13.11
N THR A 117 -9.77 14.79 13.32
CA THR A 117 -8.83 15.71 12.66
C THR A 117 -7.37 15.46 13.06
N THR A 118 -7.11 15.13 14.33
CA THR A 118 -5.77 14.81 14.84
C THR A 118 -5.22 13.55 14.17
N PHE A 119 -6.06 12.54 13.93
CA PHE A 119 -5.70 11.25 13.35
C PHE A 119 -6.13 11.10 11.87
N ALA A 120 -6.45 12.21 11.20
CA ALA A 120 -6.94 12.18 9.82
C ALA A 120 -5.84 11.85 8.79
N ASN A 121 -4.60 12.18 9.10
CA ASN A 121 -3.47 11.99 8.19
C ASN A 121 -3.12 10.51 8.01
N ARG A 122 -2.49 10.19 6.87
CA ARG A 122 -2.12 8.82 6.49
C ARG A 122 -0.62 8.75 6.21
N ASP A 123 -0.02 7.63 6.60
CA ASP A 123 1.33 7.28 6.21
C ASP A 123 1.28 6.72 4.78
N VAL A 124 1.87 7.44 3.83
CA VAL A 124 1.77 7.12 2.41
C VAL A 124 2.82 6.07 2.06
N PRO A 125 2.44 4.88 1.58
CA PRO A 125 3.41 3.89 1.11
C PRO A 125 4.11 4.38 -0.16
N VAL A 126 5.30 3.86 -0.46
CA VAL A 126 6.05 4.19 -1.69
C VAL A 126 5.20 3.95 -2.93
N ALA A 127 4.48 2.83 -2.99
CA ALA A 127 3.54 2.54 -4.06
C ALA A 127 2.44 3.62 -4.18
N GLY A 128 1.87 4.06 -3.05
CA GLY A 128 0.86 5.13 -3.04
C GLY A 128 1.42 6.46 -3.54
N ARG A 129 2.64 6.83 -3.15
CA ARG A 129 3.30 8.05 -3.64
C ARG A 129 3.47 8.05 -5.16
N GLU A 130 3.90 6.93 -5.74
CA GLU A 130 4.07 6.83 -7.19
C GLU A 130 2.72 6.73 -7.94
N ALA A 131 1.70 6.12 -7.33
CA ALA A 131 0.37 6.02 -7.92
C ALA A 131 -0.40 7.36 -7.92
N ALA A 132 -0.12 8.24 -6.95
CA ALA A 132 -0.91 9.44 -6.68
C ALA A 132 -0.10 10.73 -6.76
N TYR A 133 0.81 10.87 -7.74
CA TYR A 133 1.59 12.10 -7.97
C TYR A 133 2.26 12.69 -6.71
N GLY A 134 2.80 11.84 -5.85
CA GLY A 134 3.39 12.22 -4.56
C GLY A 134 2.45 12.06 -3.35
N GLY A 135 1.27 11.45 -3.53
CA GLY A 135 0.24 11.31 -2.49
C GLY A 135 -0.86 12.38 -2.55
N SER A 136 -0.94 13.13 -3.66
CA SER A 136 -1.93 14.17 -3.93
C SER A 136 -3.22 13.57 -4.52
N ASP A 137 -3.95 12.83 -3.69
CA ASP A 137 -5.29 12.32 -4.02
C ASP A 137 -6.26 12.36 -2.83
N ILE A 138 -7.47 11.83 -3.01
CA ILE A 138 -8.50 11.80 -1.95
C ILE A 138 -8.16 10.84 -0.78
N VAL A 139 -7.23 9.91 -0.97
CA VAL A 139 -6.90 8.83 -0.02
C VAL A 139 -5.75 9.24 0.90
N TRP A 140 -4.70 9.85 0.35
CA TRP A 140 -3.43 10.13 1.05
C TRP A 140 -3.15 11.60 1.32
N THR A 141 -3.83 12.55 0.64
CA THR A 141 -3.62 13.98 0.89
C THR A 141 -3.89 14.30 2.37
N PRO A 142 -2.96 14.98 3.06
CA PRO A 142 -3.16 15.37 4.46
C PRO A 142 -4.44 16.18 4.64
N TYR A 143 -5.06 16.04 5.81
CA TYR A 143 -6.26 16.78 6.12
C TYR A 143 -6.00 18.28 6.05
N GLY A 144 -6.81 18.97 5.25
CA GLY A 144 -6.64 20.38 4.97
C GLY A 144 -7.65 20.90 3.95
N PRO A 145 -7.54 22.16 3.52
CA PRO A 145 -8.41 22.74 2.51
C PRO A 145 -8.49 21.92 1.22
N GLU A 146 -7.35 21.42 0.74
CA GLU A 146 -7.27 20.61 -0.49
C GLU A 146 -8.03 19.27 -0.35
N TRP A 147 -7.72 18.49 0.69
CA TRP A 147 -8.44 17.24 0.94
C TRP A 147 -9.96 17.46 1.10
N ARG A 148 -10.37 18.51 1.83
CA ARG A 148 -11.79 18.85 2.00
C ARG A 148 -12.45 19.21 0.67
N MET A 149 -11.75 19.91 -0.22
CA MET A 149 -12.24 20.25 -1.56
C MET A 149 -12.41 18.99 -2.42
N LEU A 150 -11.39 18.13 -2.50
CA LEU A 150 -11.47 16.84 -3.20
C LEU A 150 -12.61 15.97 -2.67
N ARG A 151 -12.74 15.85 -1.34
CA ARG A 151 -13.81 15.08 -0.70
C ARG A 151 -15.19 15.66 -1.02
N LYS A 152 -15.33 16.98 -0.99
CA LYS A 152 -16.57 17.67 -1.32
C LYS A 152 -16.99 17.42 -2.77
N VAL A 153 -16.08 17.54 -3.72
CA VAL A 153 -16.34 17.26 -5.15
C VAL A 153 -16.78 15.80 -5.33
N CYS A 154 -16.03 14.86 -4.77
CA CYS A 154 -16.35 13.44 -4.87
C CYS A 154 -17.76 13.13 -4.32
N VAL A 155 -18.07 13.58 -3.10
CA VAL A 155 -19.36 13.27 -2.46
C VAL A 155 -20.53 14.00 -3.11
N ARG A 156 -20.38 15.28 -3.46
CA ARG A 156 -21.50 16.09 -3.97
C ARG A 156 -21.72 15.93 -5.47
N GLU A 157 -20.65 15.84 -6.25
CA GLU A 157 -20.75 15.89 -7.70
C GLU A 157 -20.71 14.49 -8.31
N MET A 158 -19.93 13.56 -7.76
CA MET A 158 -19.79 12.22 -8.34
C MET A 158 -20.70 11.18 -7.68
N LEU A 159 -20.83 11.22 -6.36
CA LEU A 159 -21.53 10.20 -5.57
C LEU A 159 -22.87 10.66 -4.99
N SER A 160 -23.40 11.80 -5.42
CA SER A 160 -24.73 12.24 -5.01
C SER A 160 -25.82 11.38 -5.64
N ASN A 161 -27.01 11.36 -5.01
CA ASN A 161 -28.16 10.64 -5.53
C ASN A 161 -28.48 11.03 -6.98
N ASN A 162 -28.49 12.34 -7.28
CA ASN A 162 -28.75 12.84 -8.63
C ASN A 162 -27.74 12.28 -9.65
N SER A 163 -26.44 12.31 -9.33
CA SER A 163 -25.40 11.80 -10.21
C SER A 163 -25.51 10.28 -10.39
N LEU A 164 -25.77 9.53 -9.32
CA LEU A 164 -25.98 8.09 -9.37
C LEU A 164 -27.25 7.70 -10.15
N ASP A 165 -28.31 8.50 -10.07
CA ASP A 165 -29.55 8.30 -10.82
C ASP A 165 -29.36 8.59 -12.31
N SER A 166 -28.55 9.60 -12.66
CA SER A 166 -28.22 9.92 -14.05
C SER A 166 -27.54 8.75 -14.79
N VAL A 167 -26.78 7.93 -14.07
CA VAL A 167 -26.09 6.74 -14.61
C VAL A 167 -26.81 5.42 -14.30
N TYR A 168 -28.06 5.47 -13.83
CA TYR A 168 -28.85 4.29 -13.50
C TYR A 168 -28.94 3.28 -14.65
N ALA A 169 -29.20 3.76 -15.87
CA ALA A 169 -29.34 2.91 -17.05
C ALA A 169 -28.07 2.10 -17.34
N LEU A 170 -26.89 2.71 -17.14
CA LEU A 170 -25.59 2.07 -17.31
C LEU A 170 -25.41 0.96 -16.27
N ARG A 171 -25.61 1.27 -14.99
CA ARG A 171 -25.54 0.27 -13.90
C ARG A 171 -26.47 -0.92 -14.15
N ARG A 172 -27.72 -0.63 -14.53
CA ARG A 172 -28.74 -1.65 -14.82
C ARG A 172 -28.35 -2.53 -16.01
N ARG A 173 -27.75 -1.95 -17.05
CA ARG A 173 -27.27 -2.71 -18.22
C ARG A 173 -26.19 -3.71 -17.82
N GLU A 174 -25.14 -3.25 -17.14
CA GLU A 174 -24.01 -4.10 -16.75
C GLU A 174 -24.46 -5.23 -15.79
N LEU A 175 -25.32 -4.90 -14.83
CA LEU A 175 -25.87 -5.91 -13.91
C LEU A 175 -26.72 -6.96 -14.63
N ARG A 176 -27.58 -6.54 -15.58
CA ARG A 176 -28.37 -7.47 -16.40
C ARG A 176 -27.49 -8.39 -17.23
N GLN A 177 -26.37 -7.88 -17.75
CA GLN A 177 -25.42 -8.69 -18.50
C GLN A 177 -24.76 -9.74 -17.61
N ALA A 178 -24.36 -9.38 -16.38
CA ALA A 178 -23.84 -10.32 -15.41
C ALA A 178 -24.87 -11.41 -15.04
N VAL A 179 -26.13 -11.03 -14.77
CA VAL A 179 -27.21 -11.99 -14.49
C VAL A 179 -27.48 -12.90 -15.67
N LYS A 180 -27.50 -12.36 -16.90
CA LYS A 180 -27.68 -13.14 -18.13
C LYS A 180 -26.57 -14.18 -18.30
N TYR A 181 -25.31 -13.81 -18.02
CA TYR A 181 -24.18 -14.74 -18.06
C TYR A 181 -24.37 -15.88 -17.05
N LEU A 182 -24.72 -15.57 -15.81
CA LEU A 182 -24.95 -16.58 -14.77
C LEU A 182 -26.09 -17.52 -15.16
N TYR A 183 -27.18 -16.98 -15.71
CA TYR A 183 -28.31 -17.77 -16.19
C TYR A 183 -27.91 -18.70 -17.35
N SER A 184 -27.06 -18.24 -18.28
CA SER A 184 -26.55 -19.09 -19.37
C SER A 184 -25.62 -20.21 -18.92
N ARG A 185 -25.15 -20.15 -17.67
CA ARG A 185 -24.30 -21.17 -17.04
C ARG A 185 -25.06 -22.03 -16.03
N ALA A 186 -26.40 -22.00 -16.05
CA ALA A 186 -27.21 -22.86 -15.19
C ALA A 186 -26.78 -24.33 -15.31
N GLY A 187 -26.56 -24.98 -14.16
CA GLY A 187 -26.07 -26.36 -14.08
C GLY A 187 -24.56 -26.54 -14.29
N SER A 188 -23.79 -25.46 -14.51
CA SER A 188 -22.32 -25.50 -14.62
C SER A 188 -21.64 -24.81 -13.43
N PRO A 189 -20.44 -25.25 -13.01
CA PRO A 189 -19.64 -24.53 -12.03
C PRO A 189 -19.27 -23.13 -12.52
N VAL A 190 -19.35 -22.12 -11.65
CA VAL A 190 -18.95 -20.73 -11.94
C VAL A 190 -18.16 -20.16 -10.76
N ASN A 191 -17.09 -19.42 -11.05
CA ASN A 191 -16.37 -18.66 -10.05
C ASN A 191 -17.12 -17.35 -9.74
N VAL A 192 -17.94 -17.35 -8.68
CA VAL A 192 -18.76 -16.20 -8.29
C VAL A 192 -17.90 -14.97 -7.95
N GLY A 193 -16.75 -15.15 -7.29
CA GLY A 193 -15.87 -14.05 -6.91
C GLY A 193 -15.35 -13.29 -8.12
N GLU A 194 -14.87 -14.02 -9.13
CA GLU A 194 -14.41 -13.43 -10.39
C GLU A 194 -15.55 -12.73 -11.15
N GLN A 195 -16.73 -13.35 -11.21
CA GLN A 195 -17.88 -12.75 -11.89
C GLN A 195 -18.40 -11.50 -11.20
N MET A 196 -18.43 -11.46 -9.86
CA MET A 196 -18.82 -10.26 -9.11
C MET A 196 -17.79 -9.15 -9.26
N PHE A 197 -16.50 -9.48 -9.23
CA PHE A 197 -15.43 -8.53 -9.50
C PHE A 197 -15.60 -7.90 -10.89
N LEU A 198 -15.80 -8.72 -11.92
CA LEU A 198 -16.05 -8.27 -13.29
C LEU A 198 -17.31 -7.39 -13.40
N ALA A 199 -18.40 -7.78 -12.75
CA ALA A 199 -19.66 -7.02 -12.78
C ALA A 199 -19.49 -5.64 -12.15
N VAL A 200 -18.85 -5.55 -10.97
CA VAL A 200 -18.59 -4.28 -10.28
C VAL A 200 -17.64 -3.41 -11.10
N LEU A 201 -16.58 -4.00 -11.66
CA LEU A 201 -15.64 -3.28 -12.50
C LEU A 201 -16.33 -2.67 -13.72
N ASN A 202 -17.15 -3.46 -14.43
CA ASN A 202 -17.91 -3.00 -15.60
C ASN A 202 -18.90 -1.89 -15.23
N VAL A 203 -19.54 -1.99 -14.05
CA VAL A 203 -20.42 -0.93 -13.53
C VAL A 203 -19.62 0.35 -13.31
N ILE A 204 -18.49 0.29 -12.61
CA ILE A 204 -17.65 1.46 -12.31
C ILE A 204 -17.13 2.10 -13.60
N THR A 205 -16.51 1.31 -14.48
CA THR A 205 -15.97 1.82 -15.74
C THR A 205 -17.07 2.37 -16.64
N SER A 206 -18.23 1.72 -16.70
CA SER A 206 -19.36 2.25 -17.48
C SER A 206 -19.87 3.57 -16.93
N MET A 207 -19.91 3.77 -15.61
CA MET A 207 -20.29 5.05 -15.01
C MET A 207 -19.25 6.14 -15.31
N MET A 208 -17.95 5.80 -15.21
CA MET A 208 -16.86 6.74 -15.48
C MET A 208 -16.83 7.18 -16.95
N TRP A 209 -17.00 6.23 -17.87
CA TRP A 209 -16.92 6.49 -19.32
C TRP A 209 -18.25 6.97 -19.90
N GLY A 210 -19.36 6.88 -19.17
CA GLY A 210 -20.67 7.29 -19.67
C GLY A 210 -21.16 6.50 -20.89
N GLY A 211 -20.55 5.35 -21.19
CA GLY A 211 -20.85 4.55 -22.38
C GLY A 211 -20.32 5.12 -23.70
N THR A 212 -19.37 6.06 -23.68
CA THR A 212 -18.76 6.65 -24.88
C THR A 212 -17.89 5.64 -25.65
N VAL A 213 -17.21 4.75 -24.94
CA VAL A 213 -16.44 3.65 -25.53
C VAL A 213 -17.36 2.46 -25.80
N THR A 214 -17.41 1.95 -27.03
CA THR A 214 -18.29 0.84 -27.42
C THR A 214 -17.54 -0.25 -28.18
N GLY A 215 -18.17 -1.43 -28.34
CA GLY A 215 -17.62 -2.52 -29.15
C GLY A 215 -16.28 -3.08 -28.67
N GLU A 216 -15.40 -3.39 -29.62
CA GLU A 216 -14.08 -3.98 -29.36
C GLU A 216 -13.15 -3.03 -28.60
N GLU A 217 -13.25 -1.72 -28.86
CA GLU A 217 -12.48 -0.70 -28.16
C GLU A 217 -12.78 -0.70 -26.66
N ARG A 218 -14.07 -0.85 -26.29
CA ARG A 218 -14.48 -0.96 -24.89
C ARG A 218 -13.92 -2.23 -24.24
N ALA A 219 -13.93 -3.34 -24.99
CA ALA A 219 -13.40 -4.61 -24.48
C ALA A 219 -11.89 -4.53 -24.25
N GLY A 220 -11.14 -3.95 -25.20
CA GLY A 220 -9.70 -3.75 -25.09
C GLY A 220 -9.33 -2.82 -23.93
N LEU A 221 -9.93 -1.63 -23.89
CA LEU A 221 -9.67 -0.64 -22.85
C LEU A 221 -10.09 -1.15 -21.46
N GLY A 222 -11.22 -1.87 -21.37
CA GLY A 222 -11.68 -2.52 -20.15
C GLY A 222 -10.74 -3.60 -19.64
N ALA A 223 -10.21 -4.43 -20.54
CA ALA A 223 -9.23 -5.46 -20.20
C ALA A 223 -7.92 -4.83 -19.71
N GLU A 224 -7.42 -3.80 -20.38
CA GLU A 224 -6.22 -3.09 -19.95
C GLU A 224 -6.42 -2.42 -18.59
N PHE A 225 -7.54 -1.71 -18.39
CA PHE A 225 -7.88 -1.08 -17.12
C PHE A 225 -7.95 -2.11 -15.98
N LYS A 226 -8.61 -3.26 -16.22
CA LYS A 226 -8.66 -4.37 -15.25
C LYS A 226 -7.27 -4.83 -14.86
N GLN A 227 -6.40 -5.04 -15.84
CA GLN A 227 -5.03 -5.49 -15.63
C GLN A 227 -4.25 -4.47 -14.81
N VAL A 228 -4.24 -3.20 -15.23
CA VAL A 228 -3.49 -2.12 -14.56
C VAL A 228 -3.96 -1.95 -13.12
N VAL A 229 -5.27 -1.89 -12.88
CA VAL A 229 -5.82 -1.76 -11.52
C VAL A 229 -5.47 -2.97 -10.65
N GLY A 230 -5.49 -4.18 -11.21
CA GLY A 230 -5.08 -5.40 -10.51
C GLY A 230 -3.61 -5.35 -10.08
N GLU A 231 -2.71 -5.03 -11.02
CA GLU A 231 -1.27 -4.92 -10.76
C GLU A 231 -0.95 -3.78 -9.77
N MET A 232 -1.64 -2.64 -9.85
CA MET A 232 -1.49 -1.55 -8.88
C MET A 232 -1.96 -1.98 -7.49
N THR A 233 -3.07 -2.71 -7.39
CA THR A 233 -3.60 -3.22 -6.11
C THR A 233 -2.62 -4.20 -5.46
N GLU A 234 -2.00 -5.08 -6.24
CA GLU A 234 -0.98 -6.01 -5.76
C GLU A 234 0.23 -5.26 -5.18
N LEU A 235 0.75 -4.25 -5.89
CA LEU A 235 1.88 -3.45 -5.40
C LEU A 235 1.54 -2.62 -4.15
N LEU A 236 0.30 -2.14 -4.03
CA LEU A 236 -0.16 -1.40 -2.84
C LEU A 236 -0.32 -2.32 -1.62
N GLY A 237 -0.71 -3.58 -1.83
CA GLY A 237 -0.89 -4.56 -0.75
C GLY A 237 0.39 -5.30 -0.35
N MET A 238 1.43 -5.25 -1.18
CA MET A 238 2.69 -5.95 -0.92
C MET A 238 3.47 -5.32 0.24
N PRO A 239 4.02 -6.12 1.19
CA PRO A 239 4.92 -5.61 2.21
C PRO A 239 6.24 -5.14 1.58
N ASN A 240 6.49 -3.84 1.63
CA ASN A 240 7.66 -3.22 1.04
C ASN A 240 8.63 -2.68 2.10
N MET A 241 9.89 -3.09 2.03
CA MET A 241 10.95 -2.78 2.98
C MET A 241 11.20 -1.28 3.10
N SER A 242 11.08 -0.54 1.99
CA SER A 242 11.24 0.91 1.97
C SER A 242 10.21 1.62 2.85
N ASP A 243 9.01 1.04 3.03
CA ASP A 243 7.96 1.62 3.87
C ASP A 243 8.27 1.49 5.35
N PHE A 244 9.02 0.47 5.77
CA PHE A 244 9.44 0.27 7.16
C PHE A 244 10.80 0.92 7.48
N TYR A 245 11.60 1.19 6.44
CA TYR A 245 12.95 1.77 6.54
C TYR A 245 13.14 2.92 5.55
N PRO A 246 12.73 4.15 5.91
CA PRO A 246 12.78 5.30 4.98
C PRO A 246 14.17 5.58 4.38
N GLY A 247 15.25 5.28 5.11
CA GLY A 247 16.62 5.41 4.60
C GLY A 247 16.97 4.47 3.43
N LEU A 248 16.18 3.41 3.20
CA LEU A 248 16.36 2.47 2.10
C LEU A 248 15.52 2.82 0.86
N GLU A 249 14.62 3.80 0.96
CA GLU A 249 13.68 4.14 -0.11
C GLU A 249 14.36 4.44 -1.44
N ARG A 250 15.52 5.10 -1.41
CA ARG A 250 16.29 5.46 -2.60
C ARG A 250 16.75 4.26 -3.44
N PHE A 251 16.86 3.08 -2.84
CA PHE A 251 17.41 1.90 -3.50
C PHE A 251 16.35 1.04 -4.18
N ASP A 252 15.06 1.26 -3.87
CA ASP A 252 13.94 0.52 -4.45
C ASP A 252 14.18 -1.01 -4.47
N LEU A 253 14.53 -1.59 -3.31
CA LEU A 253 15.04 -2.96 -3.21
C LEU A 253 14.10 -4.04 -3.80
N GLN A 254 12.79 -3.80 -3.76
CA GLN A 254 11.76 -4.70 -4.30
C GLN A 254 11.24 -4.25 -5.68
N GLY A 255 11.76 -3.14 -6.23
CA GLY A 255 11.33 -2.58 -7.51
C GLY A 255 9.93 -1.98 -7.51
N VAL A 256 9.32 -1.78 -6.33
CA VAL A 256 7.93 -1.33 -6.17
C VAL A 256 7.76 0.06 -6.78
N LYS A 257 8.71 0.97 -6.51
CA LYS A 257 8.67 2.34 -7.02
C LYS A 257 8.66 2.34 -8.54
N LYS A 258 9.63 1.64 -9.15
CA LYS A 258 9.76 1.55 -10.61
C LYS A 258 8.54 0.91 -11.26
N LYS A 259 8.05 -0.22 -10.72
CA LYS A 259 6.88 -0.92 -11.26
C LYS A 259 5.63 -0.05 -11.19
N MET A 260 5.37 0.56 -10.03
CA MET A 260 4.20 1.42 -9.86
C MET A 260 4.22 2.61 -10.81
N LYS A 261 5.39 3.23 -11.03
CA LYS A 261 5.53 4.32 -12.00
C LYS A 261 5.12 3.93 -13.42
N VAL A 262 5.49 2.73 -13.87
CA VAL A 262 5.07 2.22 -15.19
C VAL A 262 3.56 2.01 -15.25
N LEU A 263 2.96 1.49 -14.18
CA LEU A 263 1.51 1.31 -14.10
C LEU A 263 0.75 2.62 -14.07
N ALA A 264 1.22 3.60 -13.30
CA ALA A 264 0.65 4.94 -13.26
C ALA A 264 0.63 5.58 -14.66
N GLN A 265 1.72 5.47 -15.42
CA GLN A 265 1.77 5.97 -16.80
C GLN A 265 0.79 5.26 -17.75
N ARG A 266 0.56 3.95 -17.57
CA ARG A 266 -0.46 3.22 -18.35
C ARG A 266 -1.86 3.67 -17.95
N PHE A 267 -2.09 3.86 -16.66
CA PHE A 267 -3.34 4.35 -16.11
C PHE A 267 -3.69 5.75 -16.61
N ASP A 268 -2.71 6.65 -16.64
CA ASP A 268 -2.84 8.02 -17.18
C ASP A 268 -3.28 7.98 -18.65
N LYS A 269 -2.65 7.15 -19.49
CA LYS A 269 -3.01 7.00 -20.91
C LYS A 269 -4.45 6.54 -21.11
N ILE A 270 -4.93 5.63 -20.26
CA ILE A 270 -6.32 5.19 -20.29
C ILE A 270 -7.23 6.39 -20.04
N PHE A 271 -6.97 7.16 -18.98
CA PHE A 271 -7.76 8.36 -18.68
C PHE A 271 -7.68 9.45 -19.74
N GLU A 272 -6.51 9.72 -20.30
CA GLU A 272 -6.32 10.67 -21.40
C GLU A 272 -7.21 10.28 -22.59
N THR A 273 -7.19 8.99 -22.99
CA THR A 273 -8.03 8.49 -24.09
C THR A 273 -9.53 8.77 -23.84
N ILE A 274 -10.00 8.49 -22.62
CA ILE A 274 -11.40 8.70 -22.22
C ILE A 274 -11.74 10.19 -22.21
N ILE A 275 -10.85 11.03 -21.65
CA ILE A 275 -11.04 12.47 -21.55
C ILE A 275 -11.11 13.08 -22.96
N GLU A 276 -10.19 12.71 -23.84
CA GLU A 276 -10.15 13.18 -25.23
C GLU A 276 -11.42 12.82 -25.99
N GLN A 277 -11.91 11.58 -25.87
CA GLN A 277 -13.16 11.17 -26.49
C GLN A 277 -14.35 12.00 -26.00
N ARG A 278 -14.43 12.25 -24.70
CA ARG A 278 -15.49 13.08 -24.13
C ARG A 278 -15.39 14.54 -24.56
N LEU A 279 -14.18 15.08 -24.70
CA LEU A 279 -13.97 16.43 -25.22
C LEU A 279 -14.38 16.54 -26.69
N LYS A 280 -14.07 15.55 -27.54
CA LYS A 280 -14.50 15.52 -28.95
C LYS A 280 -16.01 15.53 -29.08
N MET A 281 -16.71 14.71 -28.29
CA MET A 281 -18.17 14.70 -28.26
C MET A 281 -18.76 16.06 -27.84
N ASN A 282 -18.17 16.72 -26.83
CA ASN A 282 -18.63 18.05 -26.41
C ASN A 282 -18.33 19.15 -27.44
N GLY A 283 -17.26 19.01 -28.23
CA GLY A 283 -16.90 19.91 -29.32
C GLY A 283 -17.82 19.78 -30.54
N GLU A 284 -18.23 18.56 -30.89
CA GLU A 284 -19.19 18.28 -31.97
C GLU A 284 -20.63 18.70 -31.58
N VAL A 285 -20.96 18.66 -30.29
CA VAL A 285 -22.25 19.09 -29.72
C VAL A 285 -22.33 20.62 -29.52
N GLY A 286 -21.30 21.37 -29.96
CA GLY A 286 -21.30 22.85 -30.02
C GLY A 286 -22.40 23.48 -30.90
N GLY A 287 -23.20 22.66 -31.60
CA GLY A 287 -24.44 23.07 -32.28
C GLY A 287 -25.74 22.80 -31.51
N VAL A 288 -25.78 21.91 -30.51
CA VAL A 288 -27.04 21.57 -29.79
C VAL A 288 -26.76 21.12 -28.35
N GLY A 289 -26.92 22.02 -27.39
CA GLY A 289 -27.36 21.67 -26.02
C GLY A 289 -26.30 21.11 -25.07
N ARG A 290 -25.87 21.97 -24.13
CA ARG A 290 -25.11 21.63 -22.92
C ARG A 290 -25.82 20.54 -22.09
N ILE A 291 -25.26 19.33 -22.02
CA ILE A 291 -25.78 18.24 -21.15
C ILE A 291 -24.98 18.07 -19.84
N PHE A 292 -23.88 18.81 -19.61
CA PHE A 292 -23.10 18.64 -18.37
C PHE A 292 -22.82 19.90 -17.55
N CYS A 293 -23.51 21.01 -17.80
CA CYS A 293 -23.33 22.23 -17.01
C CYS A 293 -24.61 23.06 -16.92
N SER A 294 -25.62 22.58 -16.20
CA SER A 294 -26.79 23.40 -15.84
C SER A 294 -27.18 23.36 -14.36
N SER A 295 -26.50 22.60 -13.49
CA SER A 295 -26.88 22.53 -12.07
C SER A 295 -25.96 23.30 -11.11
N CYS A 296 -25.15 24.25 -11.62
CA CYS A 296 -24.29 25.09 -10.77
C CYS A 296 -24.72 26.57 -10.69
N CYS A 297 -25.92 26.92 -11.18
CA CYS A 297 -26.55 28.21 -10.92
C CYS A 297 -28.02 28.03 -10.53
N SER A 298 -28.25 27.82 -9.24
CA SER A 298 -29.45 28.25 -8.48
C SER A 298 -29.13 28.13 -7.00
#